data_AF-A0ABD2W745-F1
#
_entry.id   AF-A0ABD2W745-F1
#
_cell.length_a   1.000
_cell.length_b   1.000
_cell.length_c   1.000
_cell.angle_alpha   90.00
_cell.angle_beta   90.00
_cell.angle_gamma   90.00
#
_symmetry.space_group_name_H-M   'P 1'
#
loop_
_entity.id
_entity.type
_entity.pdbx_description
1 polymer ?
#
loop_
_entity_poly.entity_id
_entity_poly.type
_entity_poly.pdbx_seq_one_letter_code
_entity_poly.pdbx_strand_id
1 'polypeptide(L)'
;MIVLFYLILGLCILHANANDVKVLYTFGYSYSQFFPLEENLTPDRLLRFSVRAPRDAHVLLAPTHEADQPVYEFVLGARNNSMNYIRGRCPCQEEPSASVRTVNLLSGREFRNFWVKVSSDRHKTSVQVGLGESDSPFHEWRDPRPLSPMFLSFRSAAPATWRYGFQNEHYDNGVSIDRRQSVVTSTGFGQYFPLSEYVSHSEDGITLYFTARTSRELQILLSPEVSTLGELYLIGIRANGAYVRRRHLGDNSAAFQQPGFINDRERLKFWIKLSRDGIITLGKDANVNPVLQWRDPLIISPQYLSFLVHRESDENPDSSFYADVQYGLGPEYTISSQDCTARWKGASSQLPPGAVRGGRLDSGELYVCRANHEGDTIPGSYIVDENSEGRCYISHNFSVIGKSRFEVLTGCKLKWAPASLGHVPEGSIVGGYQRGRPKYYVARVKHEGLLILGKLQPELRLAHVPFSGQELPFTNYETLVQSAPTSSSVFLPSPAKIDSVATVFSQPQIQAAPLSNRNINPSSNYGSSSIASTSSSSSSSSSSGNSNSGDRLHQRHETDRGETYDQK
;
A
#
# COMPACT_ATOMS: atom_id res chain seq x y z
N MET A 1 26.89 -42.20 35.36
CA MET A 1 25.59 -41.83 34.75
C MET A 1 25.77 -40.55 33.97
N ILE A 2 25.25 -40.49 32.74
CA ILE A 2 25.26 -39.30 31.90
C ILE A 2 23.94 -38.56 32.13
N VAL A 3 23.97 -37.25 32.37
CA VAL A 3 22.78 -36.38 32.32
C VAL A 3 23.16 -35.11 31.56
N LEU A 4 22.37 -34.80 30.52
CA LEU A 4 22.62 -33.72 29.56
C LEU A 4 22.47 -32.34 30.19
N PHE A 5 23.38 -31.42 29.83
CA PHE A 5 23.07 -29.99 29.82
C PHE A 5 22.18 -29.68 28.61
N TYR A 6 20.91 -29.33 28.84
CA TYR A 6 20.09 -28.70 27.81
C TYR A 6 20.41 -27.20 27.75
N LEU A 7 21.21 -26.83 26.76
CA LEU A 7 21.50 -25.43 26.46
C LEU A 7 20.33 -24.85 25.67
N ILE A 8 19.35 -24.26 26.36
CA ILE A 8 18.22 -23.58 25.72
C ILE A 8 18.75 -22.28 25.10
N LEU A 9 19.16 -22.37 23.84
CA LEU A 9 19.39 -21.24 22.95
C LEU A 9 18.04 -20.53 22.74
N GLY A 10 17.78 -19.53 23.58
CA GLY A 10 16.67 -18.61 23.45
C GLY A 10 16.84 -17.71 22.22
N LEU A 11 16.59 -18.27 21.03
CA LEU A 11 16.29 -17.48 19.85
C LEU A 11 15.07 -16.61 20.15
N CYS A 12 15.32 -15.35 20.47
CA CYS A 12 14.29 -14.32 20.40
C CYS A 12 13.90 -14.14 18.93
N ILE A 13 13.01 -15.01 18.46
CA ILE A 13 12.29 -14.80 17.21
C ILE A 13 11.47 -13.53 17.40
N LEU A 14 11.96 -12.43 16.83
CA LEU A 14 11.22 -11.21 16.62
C LEU A 14 10.00 -11.56 15.76
N HIS A 15 8.87 -11.84 16.42
CA HIS A 15 7.59 -12.05 15.75
C HIS A 15 7.06 -10.72 15.25
N ALA A 16 7.60 -10.28 14.12
CA ALA A 16 7.06 -9.18 13.35
C ALA A 16 5.71 -9.61 12.76
N ASN A 17 4.61 -9.15 13.36
CA ASN A 17 3.28 -9.20 12.73
C ASN A 17 3.24 -8.21 11.54
N ALA A 18 3.95 -8.54 10.46
CA ALA A 18 4.15 -7.72 9.28
C ALA A 18 3.35 -8.27 8.08
N ASN A 19 2.01 -8.25 8.25
CA ASN A 19 1.03 -8.64 7.23
C ASN A 19 0.63 -7.42 6.37
N ASP A 20 1.60 -6.80 5.70
CA ASP A 20 1.37 -5.61 4.87
C ASP A 20 1.78 -5.83 3.40
N VAL A 21 0.77 -5.79 2.53
CA VAL A 21 0.92 -5.65 1.08
C VAL A 21 1.30 -4.20 0.76
N LYS A 22 2.43 -3.99 0.11
CA LYS A 22 2.90 -2.66 -0.32
C LYS A 22 2.35 -2.31 -1.69
N VAL A 23 2.26 -1.02 -1.97
CA VAL A 23 1.85 -0.51 -3.28
C VAL A 23 2.95 0.38 -3.87
N LEU A 24 3.31 0.09 -5.12
CA LEU A 24 4.31 0.83 -5.89
C LEU A 24 3.72 1.19 -7.26
N TYR A 25 4.07 2.35 -7.80
CA TYR A 25 3.73 2.79 -9.14
C TYR A 25 5.02 2.96 -9.94
N THR A 26 5.04 2.53 -11.19
CA THR A 26 6.20 2.75 -12.08
C THR A 26 5.79 3.35 -13.41
N PHE A 27 6.68 4.19 -13.94
CA PHE A 27 6.60 4.69 -15.30
C PHE A 27 7.99 5.13 -15.75
N GLY A 28 8.39 4.74 -16.96
CA GLY A 28 9.72 4.99 -17.52
C GLY A 28 10.69 3.82 -17.35
N TYR A 29 11.89 4.00 -17.89
CA TYR A 29 12.88 2.94 -18.06
C TYR A 29 13.90 2.81 -16.90
N SER A 30 13.79 3.63 -15.85
CA SER A 30 14.75 3.70 -14.74
C SER A 30 14.45 2.71 -13.61
N TYR A 31 15.45 1.91 -13.23
CA TYR A 31 15.45 1.15 -11.96
C TYR A 31 15.96 2.04 -10.83
N SER A 32 15.10 2.96 -10.38
CA SER A 32 15.47 4.05 -9.48
C SER A 32 15.79 3.62 -8.04
N GLN A 33 15.23 2.50 -7.60
CA GLN A 33 15.26 2.03 -6.22
C GLN A 33 15.27 0.49 -6.16
N PHE A 34 16.16 -0.04 -5.33
CA PHE A 34 16.38 -1.47 -5.10
C PHE A 34 16.01 -1.82 -3.66
N PHE A 35 15.19 -2.86 -3.48
CA PHE A 35 14.73 -3.36 -2.19
C PHE A 35 15.44 -4.67 -1.82
N PRO A 36 15.70 -4.97 -0.53
CA PRO A 36 16.26 -6.27 -0.13
C PRO A 36 15.37 -7.43 -0.60
N LEU A 37 15.92 -8.37 -1.39
CA LEU A 37 15.12 -9.45 -1.98
C LEU A 37 14.58 -10.41 -0.92
N GLU A 38 15.44 -10.89 -0.01
CA GLU A 38 15.05 -11.88 1.02
C GLU A 38 13.89 -11.39 1.89
N GLU A 39 13.85 -10.09 2.20
CA GLU A 39 12.76 -9.44 2.95
C GLU A 39 11.45 -9.31 2.15
N ASN A 40 11.39 -9.79 0.90
CA ASN A 40 10.21 -9.76 0.03
C ASN A 40 9.87 -11.15 -0.56
N LEU A 41 10.53 -12.22 -0.08
CA LEU A 41 10.24 -13.60 -0.47
C LEU A 41 9.24 -14.26 0.48
N THR A 42 8.46 -15.22 -0.03
CA THR A 42 7.73 -16.18 0.83
C THR A 42 8.69 -17.13 1.57
N PRO A 43 8.20 -17.88 2.59
CA PRO A 43 8.97 -18.96 3.22
C PRO A 43 9.48 -20.04 2.25
N ASP A 44 8.79 -20.30 1.13
CA ASP A 44 9.22 -21.21 0.06
C ASP A 44 10.07 -20.54 -1.03
N ARG A 45 10.52 -19.30 -0.78
CA ARG A 45 11.42 -18.48 -1.61
C ARG A 45 10.87 -18.14 -3.01
N LEU A 46 9.57 -17.87 -3.10
CA LEU A 46 8.95 -17.20 -4.24
C LEU A 46 8.96 -15.70 -4.03
N LEU A 47 9.40 -14.94 -5.04
CA LEU A 47 8.96 -13.55 -5.17
C LEU A 47 7.57 -13.57 -5.78
N ARG A 48 6.66 -12.83 -5.17
CA ARG A 48 5.23 -12.98 -5.41
C ARG A 48 4.58 -11.59 -5.42
N PHE A 49 3.89 -11.27 -6.50
CA PHE A 49 3.41 -9.91 -6.77
C PHE A 49 2.16 -9.91 -7.64
N SER A 50 1.43 -8.79 -7.61
CA SER A 50 0.36 -8.50 -8.55
C SER A 50 0.70 -7.22 -9.31
N VAL A 51 0.46 -7.20 -10.62
CA VAL A 51 0.65 -6.00 -11.45
C VAL A 51 -0.59 -5.71 -12.30
N ARG A 52 -0.92 -4.42 -12.38
CA ARG A 52 -1.90 -3.84 -13.31
C ARG A 52 -1.14 -2.88 -14.22
N ALA A 53 -1.01 -3.25 -15.49
CA ALA A 53 -0.30 -2.51 -16.54
C ALA A 53 -0.85 -2.97 -17.90
N PRO A 54 -0.92 -2.12 -18.93
CA PRO A 54 -1.39 -2.55 -20.25
C PRO A 54 -0.37 -3.44 -21.00
N ARG A 55 0.92 -3.27 -20.73
CA ARG A 55 2.07 -3.96 -21.35
C ARG A 55 3.36 -3.64 -20.59
N ASP A 56 4.46 -4.28 -20.97
CA ASP A 56 5.84 -3.91 -20.62
C ASP A 56 6.04 -3.64 -19.11
N ALA A 57 5.73 -4.63 -18.28
CA ALA A 57 5.97 -4.61 -16.84
C ALA A 57 7.24 -5.42 -16.52
N HIS A 58 8.24 -4.80 -15.90
CA HIS A 58 9.56 -5.39 -15.70
C HIS A 58 9.86 -5.60 -14.22
N VAL A 59 10.26 -6.83 -13.86
CA VAL A 59 10.83 -7.18 -12.55
C VAL A 59 12.32 -7.47 -12.73
N LEU A 60 13.15 -6.98 -11.81
CA LEU A 60 14.60 -7.20 -11.80
C LEU A 60 15.01 -7.88 -10.50
N LEU A 61 15.75 -8.98 -10.62
CA LEU A 61 16.50 -9.59 -9.53
C LEU A 61 18.00 -9.43 -9.80
N ALA A 62 18.71 -8.75 -8.91
CA ALA A 62 20.10 -8.36 -9.13
C ALA A 62 21.00 -8.74 -7.94
N PRO A 63 22.26 -9.18 -8.15
CA PRO A 63 23.23 -9.39 -7.07
C PRO A 63 23.60 -8.07 -6.36
N THR A 64 23.63 -6.97 -7.09
CA THR A 64 23.96 -5.62 -6.60
C THR A 64 22.79 -4.66 -6.85
N HIS A 65 22.91 -3.39 -6.43
CA HIS A 65 21.94 -2.33 -6.74
C HIS A 65 22.19 -1.69 -8.12
N GLU A 66 22.66 -2.49 -9.07
CA GLU A 66 23.11 -2.10 -10.40
C GLU A 66 22.29 -2.86 -11.45
N ALA A 67 21.81 -2.17 -12.48
CA ALA A 67 20.93 -2.77 -13.50
C ALA A 67 21.67 -3.21 -14.78
N ASP A 68 22.93 -2.82 -14.94
CA ASP A 68 23.77 -3.05 -16.11
C ASP A 68 24.66 -4.30 -16.00
N GLN A 69 24.79 -4.84 -14.79
CA GLN A 69 25.48 -6.11 -14.51
C GLN A 69 24.71 -7.34 -15.02
N PRO A 70 25.27 -8.57 -14.84
CA PRO A 70 24.48 -9.79 -14.89
C PRO A 70 23.33 -9.77 -13.87
N VAL A 71 22.11 -9.94 -14.35
CA VAL A 71 20.84 -9.81 -13.62
C VAL A 71 19.83 -10.80 -14.16
N TYR A 72 18.75 -11.06 -13.42
CA TYR A 72 17.54 -11.67 -14.00
C TYR A 72 16.48 -10.58 -14.20
N GLU A 73 16.29 -10.14 -15.45
CA GLU A 73 15.17 -9.27 -15.82
C GLU A 73 14.03 -10.10 -16.43
N PHE A 74 12.84 -9.95 -15.86
CA PHE A 74 11.60 -10.56 -16.31
C PHE A 74 10.73 -9.49 -16.96
N VAL A 75 10.55 -9.56 -18.28
CA VAL A 75 9.69 -8.63 -19.03
C VAL A 75 8.35 -9.29 -19.31
N LEU A 76 7.34 -8.91 -18.54
CA LEU A 76 5.97 -9.37 -18.71
C LEU A 76 5.25 -8.51 -19.76
N GLY A 77 4.51 -9.15 -20.66
CA GLY A 77 3.69 -8.46 -21.66
C GLY A 77 4.49 -7.56 -22.62
N ALA A 78 5.67 -8.02 -23.02
CA ALA A 78 6.50 -7.39 -24.05
C ALA A 78 5.81 -7.39 -25.42
N ARG A 79 6.31 -6.55 -26.35
CA ARG A 79 5.79 -6.38 -27.73
C ARG A 79 4.27 -6.20 -27.75
N ASN A 80 3.79 -5.18 -27.03
CA ASN A 80 2.36 -4.89 -26.88
C ASN A 80 1.57 -6.08 -26.32
N ASN A 81 2.04 -6.65 -25.20
CA ASN A 81 1.36 -7.72 -24.45
C ASN A 81 1.21 -9.07 -25.22
N SER A 82 2.15 -9.37 -26.12
CA SER A 82 2.19 -10.59 -26.95
C SER A 82 3.39 -11.52 -26.71
N MET A 83 4.35 -11.08 -25.91
CA MET A 83 5.56 -11.84 -25.56
C MET A 83 5.87 -11.73 -24.07
N ASN A 84 6.65 -12.68 -23.56
CA ASN A 84 7.36 -12.56 -22.29
C ASN A 84 8.84 -12.85 -22.51
N TYR A 85 9.72 -12.10 -21.84
CA TYR A 85 11.17 -12.32 -21.89
C TYR A 85 11.75 -12.63 -20.51
N ILE A 86 12.79 -13.46 -20.50
CA ILE A 86 13.77 -13.57 -19.41
C ILE A 86 15.12 -13.17 -19.99
N ARG A 87 15.84 -12.27 -19.31
CA ARG A 87 17.17 -11.77 -19.71
C ARG A 87 18.15 -11.99 -18.57
N GLY A 88 19.30 -12.58 -18.87
CA GLY A 88 20.38 -12.88 -17.91
C GLY A 88 21.47 -11.80 -17.75
N ARG A 89 21.29 -10.63 -18.39
CA ARG A 89 22.21 -9.48 -18.37
C ARG A 89 21.43 -8.18 -18.61
N CYS A 90 22.08 -7.04 -18.37
CA CYS A 90 21.76 -5.66 -18.79
C CYS A 90 20.52 -5.53 -19.71
N PRO A 91 19.58 -4.61 -19.43
CA PRO A 91 18.53 -4.11 -20.36
C PRO A 91 18.94 -3.79 -21.80
N CYS A 92 20.25 -3.78 -22.02
CA CYS A 92 21.08 -3.33 -23.12
C CYS A 92 21.46 -4.49 -24.06
N GLN A 93 21.12 -5.74 -23.73
CA GLN A 93 21.16 -6.85 -24.70
C GLN A 93 19.95 -6.78 -25.64
N GLU A 94 20.21 -6.82 -26.95
CA GLU A 94 19.17 -6.83 -27.98
C GLU A 94 18.32 -8.12 -27.93
N GLU A 95 18.94 -9.26 -27.62
CA GLU A 95 18.28 -10.56 -27.57
C GLU A 95 18.01 -11.08 -26.14
N PRO A 96 16.81 -11.62 -25.85
CA PRO A 96 16.49 -12.22 -24.56
C PRO A 96 17.06 -13.63 -24.41
N SER A 97 17.40 -14.02 -23.18
CA SER A 97 17.95 -15.34 -22.86
C SER A 97 16.90 -16.46 -22.95
N ALA A 98 15.62 -16.14 -22.74
CA ALA A 98 14.48 -16.95 -23.14
C ALA A 98 13.30 -16.07 -23.55
N SER A 99 12.45 -16.59 -24.43
CA SER A 99 11.22 -15.92 -24.86
C SER A 99 10.08 -16.91 -25.06
N VAL A 100 8.87 -16.50 -24.68
CA VAL A 100 7.63 -17.25 -24.93
C VAL A 100 6.56 -16.30 -25.46
N ARG A 101 5.73 -16.80 -26.39
CA ARG A 101 4.54 -16.08 -26.87
C ARG A 101 3.45 -16.12 -25.81
N THR A 102 2.82 -14.98 -25.57
CA THR A 102 1.69 -14.83 -24.66
C THR A 102 0.59 -14.03 -25.36
N VAL A 103 -0.62 -13.99 -24.79
CA VAL A 103 -1.72 -13.17 -25.32
C VAL A 103 -2.43 -12.53 -24.15
N ASN A 104 -2.45 -11.20 -24.08
CA ASN A 104 -3.13 -10.43 -23.03
C ASN A 104 -2.75 -10.86 -21.60
N LEU A 105 -1.46 -11.15 -21.38
CA LEU A 105 -0.92 -11.61 -20.09
C LEU A 105 -1.16 -10.56 -18.99
N LEU A 106 -0.89 -9.30 -19.30
CA LEU A 106 -1.14 -8.15 -18.43
C LEU A 106 -2.52 -7.52 -18.71
N SER A 107 -3.03 -6.72 -17.76
CA SER A 107 -4.26 -5.95 -17.91
C SER A 107 -4.08 -4.53 -17.36
N GLY A 108 -4.50 -3.52 -18.14
CA GLY A 108 -4.50 -2.13 -17.69
C GLY A 108 -5.60 -1.80 -16.68
N ARG A 109 -6.67 -2.62 -16.63
CA ARG A 109 -7.82 -2.43 -15.74
C ARG A 109 -7.73 -3.25 -14.45
N GLU A 110 -7.22 -4.47 -14.53
CA GLU A 110 -7.21 -5.44 -13.42
C GLU A 110 -5.80 -5.84 -12.99
N PHE A 111 -5.62 -6.12 -11.71
CA PHE A 111 -4.41 -6.77 -11.23
C PHE A 111 -4.35 -8.22 -11.70
N ARG A 112 -3.20 -8.63 -12.24
CA ARG A 112 -2.85 -10.02 -12.53
C ARG A 112 -1.79 -10.46 -11.53
N ASN A 113 -1.95 -11.64 -10.95
CA ASN A 113 -1.04 -12.20 -9.95
C ASN A 113 0.04 -13.04 -10.65
N PHE A 114 1.29 -12.92 -10.19
CA PHE A 114 2.45 -13.62 -10.73
C PHE A 114 3.37 -14.07 -9.60
N TRP A 115 4.18 -15.07 -9.89
CA TRP A 115 5.31 -15.44 -9.06
C TRP A 115 6.56 -15.64 -9.90
N VAL A 116 7.71 -15.40 -9.28
CA VAL A 116 9.05 -15.63 -9.82
C VAL A 116 9.80 -16.52 -8.86
N LYS A 117 10.45 -17.55 -9.40
CA LYS A 117 11.30 -18.48 -8.65
C LYS A 117 12.69 -18.54 -9.27
N VAL A 118 13.72 -18.41 -8.44
CA VAL A 118 15.10 -18.76 -8.79
C VAL A 118 15.47 -19.94 -7.90
N SER A 119 15.74 -21.08 -8.52
CA SER A 119 16.06 -22.32 -7.80
C SER A 119 17.30 -22.98 -8.38
N SER A 120 18.27 -23.28 -7.51
CA SER A 120 19.54 -23.90 -7.88
C SER A 120 19.62 -25.32 -7.31
N ASP A 121 19.91 -26.29 -8.16
CA ASP A 121 20.38 -27.61 -7.76
C ASP A 121 21.90 -27.72 -7.91
N ARG A 122 22.50 -28.90 -7.65
CA ARG A 122 23.96 -29.10 -7.71
C ARG A 122 24.58 -28.92 -9.10
N HIS A 123 23.78 -28.83 -10.17
CA HIS A 123 24.21 -28.82 -11.57
C HIS A 123 23.54 -27.72 -12.42
N LYS A 124 22.40 -27.16 -12.00
CA LYS A 124 21.56 -26.25 -12.80
C LYS A 124 20.92 -25.18 -11.93
N THR A 125 20.69 -23.99 -12.50
CA THR A 125 19.75 -23.01 -11.94
C THR A 125 18.60 -22.78 -12.90
N SER A 126 17.38 -22.92 -12.39
CA SER A 126 16.15 -22.65 -13.10
C SER A 126 15.57 -21.32 -12.64
N VAL A 127 15.24 -20.48 -13.62
CA VAL A 127 14.69 -19.14 -13.49
C VAL A 127 13.30 -19.17 -14.11
N GLN A 128 12.28 -19.10 -13.26
CA GLN A 128 10.90 -19.47 -13.59
C GLN A 128 9.92 -18.33 -13.30
N VAL A 129 8.90 -18.21 -14.14
CA VAL A 129 7.75 -17.29 -13.96
C VAL A 129 6.45 -18.07 -14.10
N GLY A 130 5.56 -17.90 -13.12
CA GLY A 130 4.21 -18.46 -13.14
C GLY A 130 3.12 -17.40 -13.01
N LEU A 131 1.89 -17.83 -13.26
CA LEU A 131 0.69 -16.98 -13.32
C LEU A 131 -0.34 -17.48 -12.29
N GLY A 132 -0.87 -16.56 -11.49
CA GLY A 132 -1.86 -16.87 -10.46
C GLY A 132 -1.33 -17.84 -9.41
N GLU A 133 -2.16 -18.83 -9.09
CA GLU A 133 -1.88 -19.90 -8.12
C GLU A 133 -1.32 -21.16 -8.77
N SER A 134 -1.00 -21.15 -10.07
CA SER A 134 -0.45 -22.34 -10.72
C SER A 134 0.98 -22.61 -10.26
N ASP A 135 1.22 -23.80 -9.69
CA ASP A 135 2.58 -24.27 -9.35
C ASP A 135 3.48 -24.50 -10.58
N SER A 136 2.89 -24.51 -11.79
CA SER A 136 3.62 -24.68 -13.03
C SER A 136 4.03 -23.33 -13.62
N PRO A 137 5.32 -23.10 -13.95
CA PRO A 137 5.72 -21.90 -14.66
C PRO A 137 5.18 -21.91 -16.09
N PHE A 138 4.74 -20.75 -16.59
CA PHE A 138 4.44 -20.57 -18.02
C PHE A 138 5.70 -20.19 -18.82
N HIS A 139 6.78 -19.80 -18.14
CA HIS A 139 8.07 -19.46 -18.74
C HIS A 139 9.22 -19.92 -17.83
N GLU A 140 10.16 -20.67 -18.38
CA GLU A 140 11.38 -21.13 -17.69
C GLU A 140 12.61 -20.82 -18.57
N TRP A 141 13.69 -20.39 -17.92
CA TRP A 141 15.03 -20.35 -18.47
C TRP A 141 15.99 -21.10 -17.55
N ARG A 142 17.01 -21.74 -18.12
CA ARG A 142 18.08 -22.41 -17.37
C ARG A 142 19.36 -21.61 -17.53
N ASP A 143 19.81 -21.03 -16.42
CA ASP A 143 21.02 -20.21 -16.41
C ASP A 143 22.28 -21.09 -16.38
N PRO A 144 23.17 -21.00 -17.38
CA PRO A 144 24.47 -21.68 -17.35
C PRO A 144 25.49 -21.02 -16.40
N ARG A 145 25.24 -19.82 -15.86
CA ARG A 145 26.15 -19.11 -14.93
C ARG A 145 25.37 -18.46 -13.77
N PRO A 146 24.87 -19.28 -12.82
CA PRO A 146 23.94 -18.85 -11.77
C PRO A 146 24.35 -17.59 -11.02
N LEU A 147 23.42 -16.64 -10.94
CA LEU A 147 23.52 -15.45 -10.09
C LEU A 147 22.97 -15.72 -8.68
N SER A 148 23.52 -14.99 -7.69
CA SER A 148 22.99 -14.90 -6.33
C SER A 148 22.32 -13.53 -6.14
N PRO A 149 21.03 -13.36 -6.48
CA PRO A 149 20.36 -12.07 -6.38
C PRO A 149 20.14 -11.67 -4.91
N MET A 150 20.46 -10.42 -4.58
CA MET A 150 20.25 -9.83 -3.24
C MET A 150 19.20 -8.72 -3.26
N PHE A 151 18.90 -8.15 -4.44
CA PHE A 151 17.99 -7.02 -4.59
C PHE A 151 16.87 -7.29 -5.59
N LEU A 152 15.73 -6.63 -5.34
CA LEU A 152 14.55 -6.54 -6.17
C LEU A 152 14.37 -5.10 -6.67
N SER A 153 14.08 -4.91 -7.96
CA SER A 153 13.60 -3.62 -8.48
C SER A 153 12.50 -3.80 -9.53
N PHE A 154 11.76 -2.73 -9.81
CA PHE A 154 10.61 -2.71 -10.72
C PHE A 154 10.70 -1.49 -11.65
N ARG A 155 10.30 -1.66 -12.91
CA ARG A 155 10.07 -0.56 -13.86
C ARG A 155 8.97 -0.92 -14.86
N SER A 156 8.50 0.04 -15.65
CA SER A 156 7.57 -0.25 -16.73
C SER A 156 7.54 0.84 -17.80
N ALA A 157 7.50 0.43 -19.07
CA ALA A 157 7.43 1.39 -20.19
C ALA A 157 6.04 2.05 -20.31
N ALA A 158 4.99 1.37 -19.83
CA ALA A 158 3.66 1.94 -19.64
C ALA A 158 3.39 2.16 -18.13
N PRO A 159 2.47 3.06 -17.74
CA PRO A 159 2.13 3.25 -16.32
C PRO A 159 1.63 1.94 -15.69
N ALA A 160 2.29 1.51 -14.61
CA ALA A 160 1.97 0.27 -13.90
C ALA A 160 1.69 0.55 -12.43
N THR A 161 0.76 -0.22 -11.84
CA THR A 161 0.59 -0.34 -10.39
C THR A 161 0.98 -1.75 -9.97
N TRP A 162 1.84 -1.85 -8.96
CA TRP A 162 2.36 -3.09 -8.39
C TRP A 162 1.86 -3.27 -6.97
N ARG A 163 1.66 -4.53 -6.58
CA ARG A 163 1.45 -4.98 -5.20
C ARG A 163 2.44 -6.10 -4.91
N TYR A 164 3.16 -6.01 -3.80
CA TYR A 164 4.15 -6.99 -3.35
C TYR A 164 4.23 -6.96 -1.82
N GLY A 165 4.49 -8.09 -1.16
CA GLY A 165 4.19 -8.23 0.27
C GLY A 165 2.78 -8.83 0.51
N PHE A 166 2.49 -9.28 1.74
CA PHE A 166 1.44 -10.28 2.01
C PHE A 166 0.53 -10.04 3.21
N GLN A 167 -0.66 -10.63 3.14
CA GLN A 167 -1.47 -11.12 4.25
C GLN A 167 -2.36 -12.28 3.74
N ASN A 168 -2.53 -13.40 4.46
CA ASN A 168 -3.42 -14.52 4.07
C ASN A 168 -4.77 -14.50 4.83
N GLU A 169 -5.83 -15.20 4.38
CA GLU A 169 -5.87 -16.67 4.37
C GLU A 169 -5.91 -17.43 3.02
N HIS A 170 -6.27 -16.83 1.87
CA HIS A 170 -6.34 -17.54 0.57
C HIS A 170 -5.85 -16.73 -0.66
N TYR A 171 -4.83 -15.87 -0.52
CA TYR A 171 -4.15 -15.20 -1.65
C TYR A 171 -2.65 -14.96 -1.34
N ASP A 172 -1.84 -16.01 -1.46
CA ASP A 172 -0.41 -16.01 -1.15
C ASP A 172 0.39 -14.95 -1.90
N ASN A 173 1.11 -14.06 -1.17
CA ASN A 173 2.07 -13.10 -1.76
C ASN A 173 3.26 -12.60 -0.88
N GLY A 174 3.87 -13.43 -0.01
CA GLY A 174 5.18 -13.16 0.69
C GLY A 174 5.23 -12.16 1.86
N VAL A 175 5.50 -12.62 3.11
CA VAL A 175 5.66 -11.73 4.28
C VAL A 175 6.82 -10.75 4.04
N SER A 176 6.65 -9.48 4.38
CA SER A 176 7.75 -8.52 4.27
C SER A 176 8.08 -7.83 5.59
N ILE A 177 9.28 -8.12 6.09
CA ILE A 177 9.91 -7.46 7.24
C ILE A 177 10.52 -6.10 6.81
N ASP A 178 10.40 -5.74 5.53
CA ASP A 178 10.92 -4.51 4.93
C ASP A 178 10.69 -3.32 5.85
N ARG A 179 11.82 -2.79 6.33
CA ARG A 179 11.88 -1.68 7.27
C ARG A 179 11.53 -0.34 6.61
N ARG A 180 10.89 -0.39 5.43
CA ARG A 180 10.71 0.68 4.45
C ARG A 180 12.07 1.19 3.96
N GLN A 181 12.97 0.25 3.66
CA GLN A 181 14.36 0.50 3.29
C GLN A 181 14.59 0.23 1.79
N SER A 182 15.29 1.14 1.14
CA SER A 182 15.66 1.04 -0.28
C SER A 182 17.04 1.63 -0.53
N VAL A 183 17.74 1.06 -1.52
CA VAL A 183 18.93 1.67 -2.13
C VAL A 183 18.46 2.48 -3.34
N VAL A 184 18.53 3.81 -3.23
CA VAL A 184 18.19 4.76 -4.29
C VAL A 184 19.40 4.95 -5.20
N THR A 185 19.19 4.95 -6.52
CA THR A 185 20.24 5.10 -7.55
C THR A 185 20.11 6.41 -8.31
N SER A 186 21.06 6.67 -9.21
CA SER A 186 21.11 7.86 -10.08
C SER A 186 20.45 7.68 -11.46
N THR A 187 19.71 6.57 -11.66
CA THR A 187 19.15 6.19 -12.98
C THR A 187 17.95 7.05 -13.43
N GLY A 188 17.45 7.97 -12.60
CA GLY A 188 16.28 8.82 -12.86
C GLY A 188 15.06 8.44 -12.01
N PHE A 189 14.00 9.24 -12.05
CA PHE A 189 12.75 8.96 -11.33
C PHE A 189 11.89 7.92 -12.08
N GLY A 190 11.82 6.68 -11.58
CA GLY A 190 11.05 5.58 -12.19
C GLY A 190 10.03 4.88 -11.29
N GLN A 191 10.17 4.99 -9.97
CA GLN A 191 9.33 4.33 -8.96
C GLN A 191 8.72 5.35 -7.99
N TYR A 192 7.40 5.30 -7.80
CA TYR A 192 6.61 6.26 -7.04
C TYR A 192 5.71 5.55 -6.03
N PHE A 193 5.64 6.06 -4.81
CA PHE A 193 4.86 5.47 -3.71
C PHE A 193 3.62 6.31 -3.37
N PRO A 194 2.52 5.71 -2.89
CA PRO A 194 1.36 6.45 -2.36
C PRO A 194 1.73 7.26 -1.12
N LEU A 195 1.88 8.58 -1.25
CA LEU A 195 2.38 9.45 -0.18
C LEU A 195 1.60 9.28 1.13
N SER A 196 0.27 9.10 1.05
CA SER A 196 -0.62 8.85 2.19
C SER A 196 -0.15 7.72 3.11
N GLU A 197 0.44 6.65 2.59
CA GLU A 197 0.87 5.47 3.37
C GLU A 197 2.20 5.68 4.12
N TYR A 198 3.04 6.59 3.63
CA TYR A 198 4.43 6.82 4.08
C TYR A 198 4.63 8.16 4.79
N VAL A 199 3.55 8.79 5.29
CA VAL A 199 3.62 10.02 6.11
C VAL A 199 2.86 9.87 7.40
N SER A 200 3.33 10.53 8.45
CA SER A 200 2.53 10.75 9.66
C SER A 200 1.52 11.85 9.37
N HIS A 201 0.25 11.62 9.71
CA HIS A 201 -0.84 12.58 9.51
C HIS A 201 -1.03 13.42 10.77
N SER A 202 -1.37 14.71 10.62
CA SER A 202 -1.66 15.60 11.74
C SER A 202 -2.94 16.42 11.50
N GLU A 203 -3.28 17.33 12.42
CA GLU A 203 -4.40 18.25 12.16
C GLU A 203 -4.09 19.24 11.03
N ASP A 204 -2.87 19.78 11.07
CA ASP A 204 -2.38 20.88 10.26
C ASP A 204 -1.65 20.45 8.97
N GLY A 205 -1.37 19.16 8.76
CA GLY A 205 -0.63 18.71 7.58
C GLY A 205 -0.27 17.22 7.56
N ILE A 206 0.82 16.90 6.87
CA ILE A 206 1.49 15.61 6.87
C ILE A 206 3.00 15.79 7.07
N THR A 207 3.67 14.79 7.66
CA THR A 207 5.13 14.77 7.82
C THR A 207 5.72 13.45 7.35
N LEU A 208 6.64 13.52 6.39
CA LEU A 208 7.50 12.42 5.97
C LEU A 208 8.74 12.39 6.88
N TYR A 209 8.85 11.40 7.76
CA TYR A 209 10.08 11.10 8.49
C TYR A 209 10.87 10.01 7.75
N PHE A 210 12.17 10.23 7.59
CA PHE A 210 13.06 9.31 6.90
C PHE A 210 14.50 9.40 7.43
N THR A 211 15.30 8.37 7.18
CA THR A 211 16.75 8.42 7.34
C THR A 211 17.44 8.24 6.01
N ALA A 212 18.62 8.82 5.85
CA ALA A 212 19.44 8.70 4.65
C ALA A 212 20.93 8.62 5.01
N ARG A 213 21.67 7.81 4.25
CA ARG A 213 23.13 7.73 4.26
C ARG A 213 23.63 7.77 2.82
N THR A 214 24.37 8.82 2.46
CA THR A 214 24.89 9.03 1.10
C THR A 214 25.95 10.14 1.06
N SER A 215 26.86 10.04 0.09
CA SER A 215 27.87 11.06 -0.23
C SER A 215 27.41 12.02 -1.35
N ARG A 216 26.27 11.74 -2.00
CA ARG A 216 25.74 12.50 -3.14
C ARG A 216 24.43 13.22 -2.76
N GLU A 217 23.98 14.13 -3.60
CA GLU A 217 22.70 14.81 -3.37
C GLU A 217 21.53 13.83 -3.49
N LEU A 218 20.73 13.70 -2.42
CA LEU A 218 19.47 12.98 -2.43
C LEU A 218 18.34 13.95 -2.78
N GLN A 219 17.62 13.66 -3.85
CA GLN A 219 16.43 14.38 -4.27
C GLN A 219 15.17 13.60 -3.89
N ILE A 220 14.26 14.27 -3.19
CA ILE A 220 12.93 13.77 -2.83
C ILE A 220 11.90 14.51 -3.69
N LEU A 221 11.11 13.74 -4.44
CA LEU A 221 10.03 14.24 -5.29
C LEU A 221 8.67 14.03 -4.60
N LEU A 222 7.88 15.08 -4.51
CA LEU A 222 6.49 15.03 -4.03
C LEU A 222 5.59 15.58 -5.15
N SER A 223 4.92 14.70 -5.87
CA SER A 223 4.18 15.01 -7.11
C SER A 223 2.68 14.68 -7.00
N PRO A 224 1.79 15.42 -7.68
CA PRO A 224 0.36 15.05 -7.79
C PRO A 224 0.13 13.72 -8.54
N GLU A 225 1.04 13.39 -9.46
CA GLU A 225 0.94 12.24 -10.39
C GLU A 225 2.21 11.38 -10.39
N VAL A 226 2.15 10.24 -11.08
CA VAL A 226 3.30 9.34 -11.36
C VAL A 226 4.15 9.93 -12.50
N SER A 227 4.71 11.13 -12.26
CA SER A 227 5.38 11.95 -13.28
C SER A 227 6.36 12.94 -12.65
N THR A 228 7.40 13.31 -13.39
CA THR A 228 8.29 14.46 -13.12
C THR A 228 7.86 15.73 -13.87
N LEU A 229 6.82 15.65 -14.70
CA LEU A 229 6.31 16.77 -15.48
C LEU A 229 5.31 17.61 -14.66
N GLY A 230 5.19 18.88 -15.01
CA GLY A 230 4.27 19.82 -14.35
C GLY A 230 4.81 20.38 -13.04
N GLU A 231 3.87 20.78 -12.17
CA GLU A 231 4.15 21.41 -10.89
C GLU A 231 4.23 20.35 -9.79
N LEU A 232 5.34 20.34 -9.06
CA LEU A 232 5.65 19.36 -8.01
C LEU A 232 6.63 19.95 -6.98
N TYR A 233 6.79 19.35 -5.81
CA TYR A 233 7.89 19.75 -4.92
C TYR A 233 9.08 18.83 -5.14
N LEU A 234 10.25 19.41 -5.42
CA LEU A 234 11.52 18.72 -5.32
C LEU A 234 12.29 19.29 -4.13
N ILE A 235 12.64 18.44 -3.17
CA ILE A 235 13.50 18.76 -2.03
C ILE A 235 14.84 18.09 -2.27
N GLY A 236 15.91 18.86 -2.45
CA GLY A 236 17.26 18.32 -2.58
C GLY A 236 18.06 18.49 -1.29
N ILE A 237 18.73 17.43 -0.86
CA ILE A 237 19.56 17.36 0.33
C ILE A 237 20.98 16.97 -0.11
N ARG A 238 21.96 17.84 0.13
CA ARG A 238 23.32 17.74 -0.41
C ARG A 238 24.38 18.08 0.64
N ALA A 239 25.65 17.76 0.36
CA ALA A 239 26.75 17.87 1.33
C ALA A 239 26.92 19.28 1.95
N ASN A 240 26.50 20.33 1.24
CA ASN A 240 26.58 21.72 1.70
C ASN A 240 25.22 22.34 2.10
N GLY A 241 24.16 21.56 2.29
CA GLY A 241 22.86 22.05 2.78
C GLY A 241 21.67 21.43 2.05
N ALA A 242 20.61 22.20 1.85
CA ALA A 242 19.38 21.72 1.23
C ALA A 242 18.64 22.82 0.44
N TYR A 243 17.68 22.42 -0.39
CA TYR A 243 16.82 23.34 -1.13
C TYR A 243 15.43 22.74 -1.37
N VAL A 244 14.49 23.60 -1.74
CA VAL A 244 13.18 23.22 -2.28
C VAL A 244 12.89 24.00 -3.56
N ARG A 245 12.25 23.36 -4.53
CA ARG A 245 11.72 24.01 -5.75
C ARG A 245 10.37 23.44 -6.15
N ARG A 246 9.60 24.24 -6.90
CA ARG A 246 8.24 23.94 -7.38
C ARG A 246 8.17 23.14 -8.70
N ARG A 247 9.32 22.72 -9.26
CA ARG A 247 9.42 21.98 -10.53
C ARG A 247 10.58 20.98 -10.50
N HIS A 248 10.58 19.99 -11.40
CA HIS A 248 11.69 19.04 -11.49
C HIS A 248 13.01 19.71 -11.93
N LEU A 249 12.95 20.70 -12.82
CA LEU A 249 14.09 21.49 -13.32
C LEU A 249 13.83 22.99 -13.12
N GLY A 250 14.90 23.77 -13.01
CA GLY A 250 14.86 25.22 -12.78
C GLY A 250 15.26 25.64 -11.37
N ASP A 251 15.01 26.90 -11.06
CA ASP A 251 15.54 27.60 -9.88
C ASP A 251 14.99 27.10 -8.54
N ASN A 252 15.78 27.32 -7.49
CA ASN A 252 15.41 26.99 -6.12
C ASN A 252 14.48 28.06 -5.54
N SER A 253 13.32 27.64 -5.05
CA SER A 253 12.33 28.52 -4.41
C SER A 253 12.74 28.92 -2.98
N ALA A 254 13.50 28.06 -2.30
CA ALA A 254 14.30 28.42 -1.14
C ALA A 254 15.52 27.48 -1.02
N ALA A 255 16.58 27.94 -0.37
CA ALA A 255 17.78 27.14 -0.09
C ALA A 255 18.39 27.49 1.27
N PHE A 256 19.07 26.51 1.85
CA PHE A 256 19.80 26.58 3.11
C PHE A 256 21.22 26.03 2.88
N GLN A 257 22.23 26.61 3.54
CA GLN A 257 23.62 26.18 3.42
C GLN A 257 24.21 25.82 4.77
N GLN A 258 24.76 24.60 4.85
CA GLN A 258 25.51 24.08 5.99
C GLN A 258 26.49 23.01 5.47
N PRO A 259 27.81 23.19 5.59
CA PRO A 259 28.78 22.13 5.28
C PRO A 259 28.58 20.90 6.17
N GLY A 260 28.72 19.70 5.59
CA GLY A 260 28.57 18.43 6.30
C GLY A 260 27.11 18.06 6.60
N PHE A 261 26.14 18.58 5.85
CA PHE A 261 24.72 18.34 6.11
C PHE A 261 24.28 16.88 5.87
N ILE A 262 24.99 16.17 4.98
CA ILE A 262 24.93 14.71 4.79
C ILE A 262 26.31 14.07 4.78
N ASN A 263 26.36 12.76 5.05
CA ASN A 263 27.53 11.91 4.85
C ASN A 263 27.11 10.44 4.56
N ASP A 264 28.08 9.64 4.15
CA ASP A 264 27.95 8.21 3.80
C ASP A 264 28.35 7.25 4.95
N ARG A 265 28.81 7.79 6.08
CA ARG A 265 29.32 7.03 7.24
C ARG A 265 28.20 6.58 8.17
N GLU A 266 27.19 7.42 8.38
CA GLU A 266 26.07 7.15 9.30
C GLU A 266 24.71 7.43 8.64
N ARG A 267 23.63 6.84 9.19
CA ARG A 267 22.26 7.20 8.79
C ARG A 267 21.81 8.43 9.56
N LEU A 268 21.70 9.55 8.85
CA LEU A 268 21.19 10.80 9.39
C LEU A 268 19.65 10.83 9.31
N LYS A 269 19.03 11.51 10.27
CA LYS A 269 17.58 11.61 10.43
C LYS A 269 17.06 12.91 9.82
N PHE A 270 15.97 12.84 9.06
CA PHE A 270 15.36 13.99 8.39
C PHE A 270 13.83 13.93 8.47
N TRP A 271 13.19 15.11 8.43
CA TRP A 271 11.75 15.22 8.33
C TRP A 271 11.34 16.33 7.36
N ILE A 272 10.34 16.05 6.51
CA ILE A 272 9.70 17.03 5.62
C ILE A 272 8.23 17.15 6.01
N LYS A 273 7.79 18.33 6.44
CA LYS A 273 6.39 18.60 6.76
C LYS A 273 5.75 19.50 5.71
N LEU A 274 4.60 19.07 5.21
CA LEU A 274 3.71 19.83 4.33
C LEU A 274 2.48 20.25 5.13
N SER A 275 2.35 21.54 5.38
CA SER A 275 1.20 22.14 6.05
C SER A 275 0.06 22.46 5.07
N ARG A 276 -1.16 22.57 5.61
CA ARG A 276 -2.38 22.92 4.86
C ARG A 276 -2.38 24.31 4.25
N ASP A 277 -1.67 25.25 4.86
CA ASP A 277 -1.55 26.62 4.37
C ASP A 277 -0.36 26.82 3.41
N GLY A 278 0.26 25.72 2.95
CA GLY A 278 1.27 25.76 1.89
C GLY A 278 2.71 25.98 2.37
N ILE A 279 2.97 25.93 3.68
CA ILE A 279 4.34 25.93 4.20
C ILE A 279 4.95 24.53 4.05
N ILE A 280 6.10 24.47 3.39
CA ILE A 280 7.01 23.33 3.35
C ILE A 280 8.14 23.59 4.33
N THR A 281 8.41 22.62 5.19
CA THR A 281 9.52 22.68 6.14
C THR A 281 10.35 21.41 6.05
N LEU A 282 11.67 21.57 6.08
CA LEU A 282 12.66 20.49 6.21
C LEU A 282 13.41 20.69 7.52
N GLY A 283 13.49 19.64 8.33
CA GLY A 283 14.34 19.59 9.51
C GLY A 283 15.26 18.37 9.51
N LYS A 284 16.21 18.38 10.44
CA LYS A 284 17.23 17.35 10.64
C LYS A 284 17.25 16.93 12.10
N ASP A 285 17.44 15.63 12.33
CA ASP A 285 17.42 14.97 13.63
C ASP A 285 16.13 15.25 14.42
N ALA A 286 16.22 15.29 15.75
CA ALA A 286 15.09 15.60 16.64
C ALA A 286 14.85 17.12 16.82
N ASN A 287 15.46 17.98 15.99
CA ASN A 287 15.26 19.41 16.09
C ASN A 287 13.85 19.79 15.63
N VAL A 288 13.11 20.46 16.51
CA VAL A 288 11.74 20.97 16.24
C VAL A 288 11.77 22.15 15.29
N ASN A 289 12.87 22.92 15.29
CA ASN A 289 13.05 24.04 14.36
C ASN A 289 13.52 23.52 13.00
N PRO A 290 12.83 23.88 11.89
CA PRO A 290 13.27 23.51 10.55
C PRO A 290 14.57 24.23 10.19
N VAL A 291 15.42 23.55 9.40
CA VAL A 291 16.61 24.17 8.78
C VAL A 291 16.27 24.94 7.50
N LEU A 292 15.16 24.58 6.86
CA LEU A 292 14.63 25.25 5.68
C LEU A 292 13.11 25.35 5.79
N GLN A 293 12.58 26.54 5.50
CA GLN A 293 11.15 26.82 5.45
C GLN A 293 10.83 27.65 4.20
N TRP A 294 9.76 27.29 3.50
CA TRP A 294 9.26 28.02 2.34
C TRP A 294 7.73 27.95 2.31
N ARG A 295 7.06 28.97 1.77
CA ARG A 295 5.61 28.99 1.56
C ARG A 295 5.34 29.03 0.06
N ASP A 296 4.62 28.04 -0.46
CA ASP A 296 4.16 28.05 -1.84
C ASP A 296 3.03 29.09 -2.01
N PRO A 297 3.16 30.09 -2.90
CA PRO A 297 2.05 30.98 -3.23
C PRO A 297 0.88 30.27 -3.94
N LEU A 298 1.12 29.10 -4.55
CA LEU A 298 0.13 28.33 -5.32
C LEU A 298 0.19 26.85 -4.90
N ILE A 299 -0.34 26.53 -3.72
CA ILE A 299 -0.24 25.19 -3.10
C ILE A 299 -0.46 24.05 -4.10
N ILE A 300 0.54 23.18 -4.21
CA ILE A 300 0.45 21.88 -4.88
C ILE A 300 -0.04 20.83 -3.88
N SER A 301 -0.88 19.91 -4.35
CA SER A 301 -1.33 18.74 -3.61
C SER A 301 -0.59 17.47 -4.05
N PRO A 302 0.59 17.15 -3.47
CA PRO A 302 1.30 15.94 -3.82
C PRO A 302 0.56 14.71 -3.28
N GLN A 303 0.49 13.69 -4.12
CA GLN A 303 -0.10 12.39 -3.80
C GLN A 303 0.93 11.26 -3.89
N TYR A 304 2.06 11.48 -4.56
CA TYR A 304 3.12 10.50 -4.76
C TYR A 304 4.46 10.98 -4.18
N LEU A 305 5.26 10.01 -3.73
CA LEU A 305 6.63 10.18 -3.25
C LEU A 305 7.58 9.43 -4.19
N SER A 306 8.70 10.04 -4.57
CA SER A 306 9.80 9.34 -5.26
C SER A 306 11.16 9.85 -4.80
N PHE A 307 12.22 9.08 -5.06
CA PHE A 307 13.59 9.37 -4.67
C PHE A 307 14.54 9.21 -5.86
N LEU A 308 15.59 10.03 -5.89
CA LEU A 308 16.68 9.99 -6.87
C LEU A 308 17.99 10.42 -6.22
N VAL A 309 19.10 9.74 -6.52
CA VAL A 309 20.44 10.31 -6.30
C VAL A 309 20.78 11.20 -7.49
N HIS A 310 21.03 12.48 -7.25
CA HIS A 310 21.40 13.39 -8.33
C HIS A 310 22.79 13.06 -8.88
N ARG A 311 22.92 13.13 -10.20
CA ARG A 311 24.15 13.00 -10.99
C ARG A 311 24.26 14.26 -11.84
N GLU A 312 25.46 14.84 -11.92
CA GLU A 312 25.70 15.98 -12.81
C GLU A 312 25.67 15.52 -14.27
N SER A 313 25.29 16.41 -15.19
CA SER A 313 24.96 16.04 -16.58
C SER A 313 26.07 15.27 -17.29
N ASP A 314 27.33 15.63 -17.01
CA ASP A 314 28.52 15.15 -17.71
C ASP A 314 29.23 13.97 -17.02
N GLU A 315 28.78 13.57 -15.82
CA GLU A 315 29.34 12.40 -15.13
C GLU A 315 28.85 11.10 -15.77
N ASN A 316 29.73 10.13 -16.02
CA ASN A 316 29.27 8.80 -16.39
C ASN A 316 28.37 8.21 -15.27
N PRO A 317 27.41 7.32 -15.60
CA PRO A 317 26.64 6.61 -14.59
C PRO A 317 27.57 5.68 -13.79
N ASP A 318 28.07 6.17 -12.67
CA ASP A 318 28.83 5.39 -11.71
C ASP A 318 27.84 4.79 -10.70
N SER A 319 27.74 3.47 -10.76
CA SER A 319 26.84 2.65 -9.98
C SER A 319 27.18 2.60 -8.48
N SER A 320 28.39 3.04 -8.10
CA SER A 320 28.78 3.19 -6.68
C SER A 320 28.08 4.36 -5.98
N PHE A 321 27.47 5.29 -6.72
CA PHE A 321 26.73 6.41 -6.15
C PHE A 321 25.27 6.03 -5.85
N TYR A 322 25.03 5.67 -4.58
CA TYR A 322 23.72 5.35 -4.05
C TYR A 322 23.35 6.18 -2.81
N ALA A 323 22.07 6.13 -2.44
CA ALA A 323 21.60 6.54 -1.12
C ALA A 323 20.84 5.39 -0.43
N ASP A 324 21.26 5.08 0.78
CA ASP A 324 20.63 4.08 1.64
C ASP A 324 19.57 4.79 2.48
N VAL A 325 18.31 4.66 2.06
CA VAL A 325 17.17 5.45 2.54
C VAL A 325 16.16 4.56 3.25
N GLN A 326 15.69 5.00 4.42
CA GLN A 326 14.59 4.37 5.14
C GLN A 326 13.48 5.40 5.38
N TYR A 327 12.25 5.18 4.91
CA TYR A 327 11.19 6.20 4.86
C TYR A 327 9.86 5.72 5.44
N GLY A 328 8.86 6.59 5.53
CA GLY A 328 7.58 6.24 6.17
C GLY A 328 7.73 5.90 7.64
N LEU A 329 8.51 6.70 8.37
CA LEU A 329 8.67 6.56 9.81
C LEU A 329 7.69 7.51 10.54
N GLY A 330 7.50 7.29 11.84
CA GLY A 330 6.91 8.29 12.73
C GLY A 330 7.96 9.24 13.33
N PRO A 331 7.56 10.16 14.23
CA PRO A 331 8.46 11.17 14.80
C PRO A 331 9.66 10.59 15.57
N GLU A 332 9.49 9.43 16.20
CA GLU A 332 10.59 8.72 16.87
C GLU A 332 11.48 7.91 15.90
N TYR A 333 11.30 8.11 14.59
CA TYR A 333 11.94 7.35 13.52
C TYR A 333 11.65 5.83 13.58
N THR A 334 10.44 5.49 14.02
CA THR A 334 9.91 4.12 14.11
C THR A 334 8.58 3.99 13.36
N ILE A 335 8.33 2.87 12.70
CA ILE A 335 7.08 2.63 11.93
C ILE A 335 5.84 2.61 12.86
N SER A 336 6.02 2.20 14.11
CA SER A 336 4.95 2.14 15.12
C SER A 336 4.47 3.52 15.59
N SER A 337 5.33 4.55 15.60
CA SER A 337 4.97 5.91 16.05
C SER A 337 4.25 6.77 15.00
N GLN A 338 4.10 6.28 13.76
CA GLN A 338 3.39 7.00 12.68
C GLN A 338 1.89 7.17 13.02
N ASP A 339 1.45 8.43 13.18
CA ASP A 339 0.01 8.75 13.29
C ASP A 339 -0.66 8.48 11.94
N CYS A 340 -1.63 7.58 11.97
CA CYS A 340 -2.40 7.14 10.82
C CYS A 340 -3.90 7.40 10.96
N THR A 341 -4.32 8.14 12.00
CA THR A 341 -5.73 8.33 12.35
C THR A 341 -6.48 8.99 11.20
N ALA A 342 -7.51 8.30 10.73
CA ALA A 342 -8.40 8.78 9.68
C ALA A 342 -9.12 10.07 10.09
N ARG A 343 -9.00 11.12 9.26
CA ARG A 343 -9.54 12.46 9.52
C ARG A 343 -10.24 13.02 8.29
N TRP A 344 -11.35 13.71 8.50
CA TRP A 344 -12.07 14.43 7.46
C TRP A 344 -11.63 15.88 7.40
N LYS A 345 -11.34 16.36 6.20
CA LYS A 345 -10.55 17.57 5.98
C LYS A 345 -11.16 18.43 4.88
N GLY A 346 -11.62 19.63 5.24
CA GLY A 346 -12.26 20.56 4.30
C GLY A 346 -11.41 20.86 3.06
N ALA A 347 -12.07 20.88 1.90
CA ALA A 347 -11.49 21.10 0.57
C ALA A 347 -12.52 21.74 -0.39
N SER A 348 -12.05 22.27 -1.52
CA SER A 348 -12.88 22.97 -2.50
C SER A 348 -12.61 22.54 -3.95
N SER A 349 -11.37 22.65 -4.43
CA SER A 349 -10.95 22.26 -5.79
C SER A 349 -9.65 21.43 -5.84
N GLN A 350 -8.88 21.41 -4.74
CA GLN A 350 -7.67 20.64 -4.59
C GLN A 350 -7.79 19.66 -3.43
N LEU A 351 -7.12 18.51 -3.53
CA LEU A 351 -6.97 17.57 -2.42
C LEU A 351 -6.06 18.17 -1.33
N PRO A 352 -6.26 17.83 -0.04
CA PRO A 352 -5.18 17.97 0.94
C PRO A 352 -4.04 16.98 0.64
N PRO A 353 -2.80 17.27 1.06
CA PRO A 353 -1.72 16.29 1.06
C PRO A 353 -2.11 15.04 1.87
N GLY A 354 -1.72 13.85 1.38
CA GLY A 354 -2.02 12.58 2.05
C GLY A 354 -3.48 12.13 1.95
N ALA A 355 -4.19 12.55 0.90
CA ALA A 355 -5.57 12.11 0.64
C ALA A 355 -5.66 10.60 0.40
N VAL A 356 -6.69 9.97 0.96
CA VAL A 356 -6.92 8.53 0.84
C VAL A 356 -7.47 8.19 -0.53
N ARG A 357 -6.71 7.41 -1.29
CA ARG A 357 -7.18 6.75 -2.53
C ARG A 357 -8.11 5.60 -2.18
N GLY A 358 -9.17 5.45 -2.97
CA GLY A 358 -10.14 4.38 -2.75
C GLY A 358 -10.58 3.64 -4.02
N GLY A 359 -10.52 4.28 -5.18
CA GLY A 359 -11.03 3.73 -6.43
C GLY A 359 -10.19 4.13 -7.65
N ARG A 360 -10.67 3.79 -8.84
CA ARG A 360 -10.07 4.16 -10.13
C ARG A 360 -11.12 4.12 -11.23
N LEU A 361 -11.09 5.14 -12.09
CA LEU A 361 -11.76 5.19 -13.40
C LEU A 361 -10.70 5.10 -14.51
N ASP A 362 -11.11 4.96 -15.77
CA ASP A 362 -10.17 5.02 -16.90
C ASP A 362 -9.43 6.37 -16.97
N SER A 363 -10.01 7.45 -16.42
CA SER A 363 -9.39 8.78 -16.31
C SER A 363 -8.37 8.95 -15.17
N GLY A 364 -8.32 8.06 -14.17
CA GLY A 364 -7.40 8.20 -13.04
C GLY A 364 -7.85 7.56 -11.72
N GLU A 365 -7.02 7.71 -10.69
CA GLU A 365 -7.31 7.22 -9.33
C GLU A 365 -8.35 8.12 -8.63
N LEU A 366 -9.28 7.52 -7.90
CA LEU A 366 -10.33 8.22 -7.14
C LEU A 366 -9.95 8.36 -5.67
N TYR A 367 -10.30 9.52 -5.10
CA TYR A 367 -10.04 9.85 -3.69
C TYR A 367 -11.34 9.89 -2.89
N VAL A 368 -11.26 9.50 -1.62
CA VAL A 368 -12.42 9.44 -0.72
C VAL A 368 -12.81 10.84 -0.28
N CYS A 369 -14.04 11.25 -0.61
CA CYS A 369 -14.62 12.51 -0.16
C CYS A 369 -15.98 12.30 0.51
N ARG A 370 -16.48 13.33 1.18
CA ARG A 370 -17.88 13.45 1.62
C ARG A 370 -18.35 14.90 1.48
N ALA A 371 -19.65 15.09 1.26
CA ALA A 371 -20.23 16.43 1.12
C ALA A 371 -21.60 16.52 1.79
N ASN A 372 -21.99 17.74 2.18
CA ASN A 372 -23.30 18.01 2.77
C ASN A 372 -24.34 18.28 1.67
N HIS A 373 -25.49 17.62 1.78
CA HIS A 373 -26.64 17.77 0.88
C HIS A 373 -27.92 17.47 1.67
N GLU A 374 -28.89 18.39 1.61
CA GLU A 374 -30.22 18.28 2.27
C GLU A 374 -30.18 18.00 3.79
N GLY A 375 -29.10 18.41 4.47
CA GLY A 375 -28.90 18.21 5.91
C GLY A 375 -28.17 16.93 6.29
N ASP A 376 -27.94 16.05 5.31
CA ASP A 376 -27.16 14.82 5.46
C ASP A 376 -25.72 15.02 4.94
N THR A 377 -24.77 14.33 5.57
CA THR A 377 -23.38 14.25 5.10
C THR A 377 -23.21 12.92 4.38
N ILE A 378 -22.82 12.93 3.10
CA ILE A 378 -22.83 11.74 2.24
C ILE A 378 -21.42 11.51 1.66
N PRO A 379 -20.83 10.29 1.78
CA PRO A 379 -19.54 9.97 1.16
C PRO A 379 -19.67 9.71 -0.34
N GLY A 380 -18.57 9.89 -1.09
CA GLY A 380 -18.54 9.79 -2.54
C GLY A 380 -17.13 9.78 -3.14
N SER A 381 -17.06 10.04 -4.44
CA SER A 381 -15.82 10.05 -5.24
C SER A 381 -15.35 11.48 -5.50
N TYR A 382 -14.13 11.83 -5.10
CA TYR A 382 -13.47 13.02 -5.63
C TYR A 382 -12.88 12.71 -7.01
N ILE A 383 -13.17 13.59 -7.98
CA ILE A 383 -12.72 13.53 -9.37
C ILE A 383 -12.25 14.94 -9.76
N VAL A 384 -11.16 15.03 -10.51
CA VAL A 384 -10.76 16.26 -11.22
C VAL A 384 -11.38 16.21 -12.61
N ASP A 385 -12.09 17.27 -13.00
CA ASP A 385 -12.68 17.38 -14.34
C ASP A 385 -11.69 17.90 -15.39
N GLU A 386 -12.13 17.97 -16.66
CA GLU A 386 -11.32 18.40 -17.81
C GLU A 386 -10.81 19.85 -17.67
N ASN A 387 -11.45 20.69 -16.84
CA ASN A 387 -11.02 22.06 -16.56
C ASN A 387 -10.02 22.14 -15.39
N SER A 388 -9.55 20.99 -14.90
CA SER A 388 -8.74 20.86 -13.69
C SER A 388 -9.46 21.29 -12.40
N GLU A 389 -10.80 21.31 -12.38
CA GLU A 389 -11.56 21.53 -11.14
C GLU A 389 -11.83 20.21 -10.39
N GLY A 390 -11.33 20.08 -9.17
CA GLY A 390 -11.69 18.99 -8.28
C GLY A 390 -13.09 19.14 -7.71
N ARG A 391 -13.92 18.10 -7.81
CA ARG A 391 -15.29 18.06 -7.26
C ARG A 391 -15.56 16.74 -6.56
N CYS A 392 -16.35 16.79 -5.49
CA CYS A 392 -16.84 15.58 -4.80
C CYS A 392 -18.20 15.19 -5.37
N TYR A 393 -18.27 14.00 -5.99
CA TYR A 393 -19.50 13.44 -6.54
C TYR A 393 -20.12 12.45 -5.55
N ILE A 394 -21.30 12.81 -5.06
CA ILE A 394 -22.09 12.00 -4.12
C ILE A 394 -23.32 11.43 -4.84
N SER A 395 -23.81 10.28 -4.37
CA SER A 395 -25.07 9.70 -4.84
C SER A 395 -26.21 10.02 -3.87
N HIS A 396 -27.36 10.45 -4.37
CA HIS A 396 -28.54 10.76 -3.55
C HIS A 396 -29.83 10.68 -4.38
N ASN A 397 -30.87 10.06 -3.84
CA ASN A 397 -32.20 9.92 -4.46
C ASN A 397 -32.12 9.56 -5.96
N PHE A 398 -31.48 8.43 -6.27
CA PHE A 398 -31.29 7.90 -7.63
C PHE A 398 -30.36 8.71 -8.56
N SER A 399 -29.83 9.85 -8.09
CA SER A 399 -29.08 10.82 -8.88
C SER A 399 -27.63 10.98 -8.40
N VAL A 400 -26.76 11.48 -9.27
CA VAL A 400 -25.37 11.87 -8.94
C VAL A 400 -25.24 13.39 -8.88
N ILE A 401 -24.62 13.91 -7.81
CA ILE A 401 -24.54 15.34 -7.53
C ILE A 401 -23.09 15.74 -7.28
N GLY A 402 -22.56 16.63 -8.12
CA GLY A 402 -21.24 17.24 -7.95
C GLY A 402 -21.26 18.38 -6.93
N LYS A 403 -20.27 18.40 -6.02
CA LYS A 403 -20.16 19.37 -4.92
C LYS A 403 -18.78 20.02 -4.93
N SER A 404 -18.76 21.36 -4.84
CA SER A 404 -17.56 22.22 -4.78
C SER A 404 -17.14 22.63 -3.35
N ARG A 405 -17.90 22.19 -2.35
CA ARG A 405 -17.53 22.26 -0.92
C ARG A 405 -17.72 20.88 -0.33
N PHE A 406 -16.64 20.29 0.14
CA PHE A 406 -16.59 18.91 0.62
C PHE A 406 -15.46 18.75 1.62
N GLU A 407 -15.37 17.54 2.19
CA GLU A 407 -14.22 17.10 2.96
C GLU A 407 -13.60 15.89 2.28
N VAL A 408 -12.28 15.79 2.35
CA VAL A 408 -11.49 14.64 1.87
C VAL A 408 -11.02 13.85 3.09
N LEU A 409 -10.95 12.53 2.96
CA LEU A 409 -10.37 11.67 3.98
C LEU A 409 -8.84 11.66 3.87
N THR A 410 -8.13 11.86 4.99
CA THR A 410 -6.67 11.72 5.11
C THR A 410 -6.35 10.67 6.19
N GLY A 411 -5.36 9.81 5.99
CA GLY A 411 -4.90 8.82 6.96
C GLY A 411 -4.02 7.74 6.35
N CYS A 412 -3.58 6.78 7.18
CA CYS A 412 -2.85 5.58 6.73
C CYS A 412 -3.29 4.32 7.50
N LYS A 413 -2.66 3.16 7.21
CA LYS A 413 -3.04 1.85 7.78
C LYS A 413 -4.54 1.54 7.54
N LEU A 414 -5.10 2.07 6.46
CA LEU A 414 -6.47 1.82 6.01
C LEU A 414 -6.45 0.65 5.03
N LYS A 415 -7.36 -0.30 5.21
CA LYS A 415 -7.52 -1.48 4.33
C LYS A 415 -8.95 -1.52 3.80
N TRP A 416 -9.17 -2.22 2.70
CA TRP A 416 -10.50 -2.41 2.12
C TRP A 416 -10.96 -3.83 2.45
N ALA A 417 -12.03 -3.95 3.22
CA ALA A 417 -12.56 -5.22 3.72
C ALA A 417 -13.80 -5.62 2.89
N PRO A 418 -13.82 -6.82 2.26
CA PRO A 418 -14.97 -7.30 1.53
C PRO A 418 -16.15 -7.56 2.48
N ALA A 419 -17.35 -7.19 2.06
CA ALA A 419 -18.59 -7.37 2.81
C ALA A 419 -19.81 -7.43 1.89
N SER A 420 -20.94 -7.85 2.43
CA SER A 420 -22.19 -7.93 1.68
C SER A 420 -23.43 -7.78 2.55
N LEU A 421 -24.59 -7.55 1.90
CA LEU A 421 -25.92 -7.62 2.50
C LEU A 421 -26.13 -6.73 3.75
N GLY A 422 -25.44 -5.60 3.83
CA GLY A 422 -25.52 -4.66 4.95
C GLY A 422 -24.54 -4.93 6.09
N HIS A 423 -23.72 -5.98 6.00
CA HIS A 423 -22.64 -6.22 6.96
C HIS A 423 -21.66 -5.05 6.97
N VAL A 424 -21.28 -4.62 8.18
CA VAL A 424 -20.29 -3.57 8.44
C VAL A 424 -19.13 -4.22 9.20
N PRO A 425 -17.99 -4.49 8.54
CA PRO A 425 -16.79 -4.98 9.21
C PRO A 425 -16.33 -4.08 10.35
N GLU A 426 -15.70 -4.66 11.37
CA GLU A 426 -15.10 -3.91 12.47
C GLU A 426 -14.06 -2.89 11.95
N GLY A 427 -14.00 -1.72 12.57
CA GLY A 427 -13.12 -0.63 12.15
C GLY A 427 -13.57 0.13 10.89
N SER A 428 -14.76 -0.15 10.33
CA SER A 428 -15.30 0.57 9.17
C SER A 428 -15.42 2.07 9.39
N ILE A 429 -14.89 2.86 8.46
CA ILE A 429 -14.91 4.32 8.51
C ILE A 429 -16.33 4.84 8.25
N VAL A 430 -16.89 5.55 9.24
CA VAL A 430 -18.12 6.33 9.07
C VAL A 430 -17.86 7.43 8.04
N GLY A 431 -18.50 7.29 6.88
CA GLY A 431 -18.42 8.23 5.77
C GLY A 431 -19.40 9.38 5.89
N GLY A 432 -20.48 9.22 6.66
CA GLY A 432 -21.55 10.20 6.69
C GLY A 432 -22.66 9.93 7.70
N TYR A 433 -23.49 10.97 7.85
CA TYR A 433 -24.53 11.07 8.86
C TYR A 433 -25.86 11.42 8.21
N GLN A 434 -26.95 10.83 8.69
CA GLN A 434 -28.31 11.26 8.37
C GLN A 434 -28.98 11.74 9.65
N ARG A 435 -29.55 12.96 9.63
CA ARG A 435 -30.14 13.61 10.82
C ARG A 435 -29.22 13.56 12.06
N GLY A 436 -27.92 13.76 11.85
CA GLY A 436 -26.89 13.76 12.90
C GLY A 436 -26.49 12.37 13.46
N ARG A 437 -27.04 11.26 12.95
CA ARG A 437 -26.64 9.90 13.35
C ARG A 437 -25.79 9.22 12.27
N PRO A 438 -24.76 8.43 12.63
CA PRO A 438 -24.03 7.62 11.65
C PRO A 438 -24.99 6.79 10.82
N LYS A 439 -24.88 6.91 9.49
CA LYS A 439 -25.80 6.28 8.52
C LYS A 439 -25.06 5.68 7.35
N TYR A 440 -23.99 6.35 6.93
CA TYR A 440 -23.22 6.00 5.74
C TYR A 440 -21.82 5.57 6.12
N TYR A 441 -21.37 4.43 5.62
CA TYR A 441 -19.98 4.01 5.68
C TYR A 441 -19.31 4.21 4.32
N VAL A 442 -18.00 4.50 4.33
CA VAL A 442 -17.22 4.61 3.09
C VAL A 442 -17.14 3.23 2.43
N ALA A 443 -17.68 3.12 1.22
CA ALA A 443 -17.72 1.87 0.47
C ALA A 443 -17.21 2.05 -0.95
N ARG A 444 -16.82 0.93 -1.58
CA ARG A 444 -16.55 0.87 -3.02
C ARG A 444 -17.11 -0.41 -3.64
N VAL A 445 -17.32 -0.34 -4.95
CA VAL A 445 -17.81 -1.46 -5.76
C VAL A 445 -16.95 -1.59 -7.02
N LYS A 446 -16.65 -2.84 -7.41
CA LYS A 446 -16.08 -3.16 -8.71
C LYS A 446 -17.20 -3.30 -9.75
N HIS A 447 -17.22 -2.44 -10.76
CA HIS A 447 -18.24 -2.42 -11.81
C HIS A 447 -17.58 -2.09 -13.15
N GLU A 448 -17.89 -2.85 -14.21
CA GLU A 448 -17.32 -2.70 -15.56
C GLU A 448 -15.77 -2.64 -15.66
N GLY A 449 -15.09 -3.27 -14.70
CA GLY A 449 -13.62 -3.24 -14.59
C GLY A 449 -13.05 -1.98 -13.92
N LEU A 450 -13.92 -1.04 -13.54
CA LEU A 450 -13.62 0.13 -12.72
C LEU A 450 -13.83 -0.19 -11.23
N LEU A 451 -13.38 0.73 -10.37
CA LEU A 451 -13.52 0.62 -8.92
C LEU A 451 -14.04 1.94 -8.37
N ILE A 452 -15.32 2.00 -8.02
CA ILE A 452 -16.06 3.25 -7.82
C ILE A 452 -16.38 3.45 -6.34
N LEU A 453 -16.16 4.66 -5.80
CA LEU A 453 -16.44 5.01 -4.40
C LEU A 453 -17.85 5.55 -4.21
N GLY A 454 -18.48 5.16 -3.10
CA GLY A 454 -19.81 5.60 -2.71
C GLY A 454 -20.11 5.33 -1.23
N LYS A 455 -21.38 5.02 -0.94
CA LYS A 455 -21.91 4.89 0.43
C LYS A 455 -22.49 3.50 0.67
N LEU A 456 -22.18 2.89 1.81
CA LEU A 456 -22.94 1.76 2.35
C LEU A 456 -24.06 2.27 3.25
N GLN A 457 -25.27 1.75 3.09
CA GLN A 457 -26.41 1.93 3.98
C GLN A 457 -26.81 0.58 4.59
N PRO A 458 -26.36 0.28 5.83
CA PRO A 458 -26.55 -1.04 6.44
C PRO A 458 -28.04 -1.44 6.56
N GLU A 459 -28.92 -0.49 6.88
CA GLU A 459 -30.35 -0.78 7.05
C GLU A 459 -31.06 -1.14 5.73
N LEU A 460 -30.54 -0.63 4.60
CA LEU A 460 -31.02 -0.99 3.26
C LEU A 460 -30.32 -2.23 2.70
N ARG A 461 -29.26 -2.73 3.36
CA ARG A 461 -28.42 -3.85 2.92
C ARG A 461 -27.71 -3.63 1.58
N LEU A 462 -27.54 -2.37 1.19
CA LEU A 462 -27.03 -1.96 -0.12
C LEU A 462 -25.91 -0.93 0.01
N ALA A 463 -24.86 -1.12 -0.79
CA ALA A 463 -23.95 -0.06 -1.19
C ALA A 463 -24.50 0.63 -2.44
N HIS A 464 -24.35 1.96 -2.50
CA HIS A 464 -24.76 2.78 -3.62
C HIS A 464 -23.54 3.54 -4.15
N VAL A 465 -23.32 3.51 -5.47
CA VAL A 465 -22.21 4.20 -6.13
C VAL A 465 -22.71 5.12 -7.26
N PRO A 466 -22.07 6.28 -7.48
CA PRO A 466 -22.37 7.16 -8.59
C PRO A 466 -21.75 6.60 -9.89
N PHE A 467 -22.57 6.26 -10.88
CA PHE A 467 -22.11 5.80 -12.19
C PHE A 467 -23.00 6.32 -13.33
N SER A 468 -22.38 6.86 -14.38
CA SER A 468 -23.08 7.36 -15.58
C SER A 468 -24.27 8.29 -15.28
N GLY A 469 -24.12 9.17 -14.28
CA GLY A 469 -25.14 10.12 -13.82
C GLY A 469 -26.21 9.55 -12.88
N GLN A 470 -26.23 8.23 -12.67
CA GLN A 470 -27.22 7.53 -11.84
C GLN A 470 -26.60 6.94 -10.56
N GLU A 471 -27.44 6.71 -9.55
CA GLU A 471 -27.07 5.97 -8.34
C GLU A 471 -27.36 4.48 -8.54
N LEU A 472 -26.32 3.64 -8.57
CA LEU A 472 -26.47 2.20 -8.76
C LEU A 472 -26.35 1.40 -7.44
N PRO A 473 -27.32 0.53 -7.11
CA PRO A 473 -27.30 -0.30 -5.90
C PRO A 473 -26.57 -1.63 -6.08
N PHE A 474 -25.83 -2.06 -5.05
CA PHE A 474 -25.09 -3.32 -5.01
C PHE A 474 -25.16 -3.99 -3.64
N THR A 475 -25.31 -5.31 -3.62
CA THR A 475 -25.32 -6.13 -2.41
C THR A 475 -23.94 -6.59 -1.96
N ASN A 476 -22.95 -6.62 -2.86
CA ASN A 476 -21.55 -6.98 -2.59
C ASN A 476 -20.67 -5.74 -2.79
N TYR A 477 -19.78 -5.47 -1.83
CA TYR A 477 -18.96 -4.25 -1.79
C TYR A 477 -17.70 -4.48 -0.95
N GLU A 478 -16.81 -3.50 -0.95
CA GLU A 478 -15.75 -3.39 0.07
C GLU A 478 -16.01 -2.14 0.92
N THR A 479 -15.79 -2.24 2.22
CA THR A 479 -15.78 -1.08 3.14
C THR A 479 -14.36 -0.65 3.45
N LEU A 480 -14.14 0.64 3.64
CA LEU A 480 -12.86 1.14 4.12
C LEU A 480 -12.79 0.94 5.64
N VAL A 481 -11.79 0.19 6.11
CA VAL A 481 -11.56 -0.07 7.54
C VAL A 481 -10.24 0.53 8.00
N GLN A 482 -10.21 1.07 9.22
CA GLN A 482 -8.96 1.34 9.93
C GLN A 482 -8.40 0.02 10.44
N SER A 483 -7.17 -0.35 10.05
CA SER A 483 -6.49 -1.48 10.68
C SER A 483 -6.31 -1.15 12.16
N ALA A 484 -6.80 -2.04 13.05
CA ALA A 484 -6.60 -1.87 14.48
C ALA A 484 -5.10 -1.75 14.78
N PRO A 485 -4.66 -0.85 15.68
CA PRO A 485 -3.33 -0.97 16.25
C PRO A 485 -3.26 -2.35 16.89
N THR A 486 -2.25 -3.16 16.54
CA THR A 486 -2.07 -4.50 17.11
C THR A 486 -2.05 -4.38 18.63
N SER A 487 -3.15 -4.75 19.28
CA SER A 487 -3.30 -4.57 20.72
C SER A 487 -2.22 -5.38 21.41
N SER A 488 -1.42 -4.69 22.23
CA SER A 488 -0.50 -5.34 23.15
C SER A 488 -1.24 -6.46 23.88
N SER A 489 -0.75 -7.69 23.74
CA SER A 489 -1.24 -8.81 24.54
C SER A 489 -1.21 -8.40 26.01
N VAL A 490 -2.31 -8.69 26.71
CA VAL A 490 -2.48 -8.30 28.12
C VAL A 490 -1.31 -8.87 28.93
N PHE A 491 -0.38 -8.00 29.32
CA PHE A 491 0.65 -8.34 30.28
C PHE A 491 -0.02 -8.55 31.63
N LEU A 492 -0.29 -9.81 31.97
CA LEU A 492 -0.46 -10.19 33.37
C LEU A 492 0.84 -9.84 34.10
N PRO A 493 0.82 -9.01 35.15
CA PRO A 493 2.03 -8.65 35.89
C PRO A 493 2.59 -9.91 36.57
N SER A 494 3.80 -10.31 36.17
CA SER A 494 4.56 -11.34 36.87
C SER A 494 4.93 -10.82 38.27
N PRO A 495 4.85 -11.63 39.33
CA PRO A 495 5.06 -11.15 40.70
C PRO A 495 6.46 -10.56 40.88
N ALA A 496 6.52 -9.39 41.53
CA ALA A 496 7.76 -8.65 41.74
C ALA A 496 8.78 -9.47 42.56
N LYS A 497 10.06 -9.37 42.18
CA LYS A 497 11.15 -9.82 43.04
C LYS A 497 11.16 -8.98 44.32
N ILE A 498 11.25 -9.66 45.47
CA ILE A 498 11.46 -9.03 46.76
C ILE A 498 12.97 -8.85 46.92
N ASP A 499 13.46 -7.61 46.82
CA ASP A 499 14.83 -7.28 47.22
C ASP A 499 14.91 -7.15 48.75
N SER A 500 15.99 -7.68 49.31
CA SER A 500 16.17 -7.86 50.75
C SER A 500 16.45 -6.55 51.49
N VAL A 501 15.66 -6.26 52.53
CA VAL A 501 15.95 -5.24 53.55
C VAL A 501 16.23 -5.92 54.89
N ALA A 502 17.26 -5.42 55.59
CA ALA A 502 17.85 -6.08 56.75
C ALA A 502 17.01 -6.02 58.03
N THR A 503 17.24 -7.02 58.89
CA THR A 503 16.57 -7.27 60.17
C THR A 503 16.89 -6.23 61.26
N VAL A 504 15.89 -5.80 62.01
CA VAL A 504 16.04 -5.35 63.41
C VAL A 504 14.94 -6.01 64.26
N PHE A 505 15.32 -6.57 65.41
CA PHE A 505 14.45 -7.35 66.31
C PHE A 505 13.73 -6.47 67.35
N SER A 506 12.46 -6.77 67.63
CA SER A 506 11.93 -6.84 69.02
C SER A 506 10.54 -7.49 69.08
N GLN A 507 10.35 -8.36 70.07
CA GLN A 507 9.09 -9.05 70.46
C GLN A 507 8.65 -8.54 71.86
N PRO A 508 7.52 -9.01 72.44
CA PRO A 508 6.18 -9.29 71.90
C PRO A 508 5.10 -8.59 72.77
N GLN A 509 3.80 -8.87 72.55
CA GLN A 509 2.80 -9.12 73.64
C GLN A 509 1.50 -9.69 73.04
N ILE A 510 0.80 -10.50 73.84
CA ILE A 510 -0.44 -11.23 73.48
C ILE A 510 -1.59 -10.63 74.28
N GLN A 511 -2.78 -10.46 73.69
CA GLN A 511 -4.03 -10.52 74.46
C GLN A 511 -5.21 -11.01 73.61
N ALA A 512 -6.23 -11.54 74.30
CA ALA A 512 -7.15 -12.55 73.77
C ALA A 512 -8.55 -12.02 73.38
N ALA A 513 -9.32 -12.89 72.72
CA ALA A 513 -10.72 -12.67 72.34
C ALA A 513 -11.68 -12.62 73.56
N PRO A 514 -12.96 -12.31 73.31
CA PRO A 514 -13.94 -13.36 73.60
C PRO A 514 -14.93 -13.64 72.45
N LEU A 515 -15.40 -14.90 72.42
CA LEU A 515 -16.49 -15.40 71.58
C LEU A 515 -17.85 -15.15 72.24
N SER A 516 -18.91 -14.99 71.44
CA SER A 516 -20.26 -15.40 71.88
C SER A 516 -21.12 -15.87 70.70
N ASN A 517 -21.79 -17.02 70.87
CA ASN A 517 -22.56 -17.74 69.86
C ASN A 517 -23.98 -17.17 69.64
N ARG A 518 -24.56 -17.42 68.45
CA ARG A 518 -25.93 -17.96 68.29
C ARG A 518 -26.29 -18.47 66.87
N ASN A 519 -26.02 -19.76 66.66
CA ASN A 519 -26.91 -20.81 66.12
C ASN A 519 -28.16 -20.51 65.22
N ILE A 520 -28.22 -21.25 64.10
CA ILE A 520 -29.35 -22.13 63.62
C ILE A 520 -30.62 -21.45 63.04
N ASN A 521 -31.33 -21.92 61.98
CA ASN A 521 -31.09 -22.82 60.82
C ASN A 521 -32.28 -22.62 59.79
N PRO A 522 -32.80 -23.54 58.90
CA PRO A 522 -33.13 -23.16 57.51
C PRO A 522 -34.56 -23.51 56.97
N SER A 523 -34.88 -23.06 55.74
CA SER A 523 -35.92 -23.59 54.79
C SER A 523 -35.70 -22.91 53.42
N SER A 524 -35.59 -23.58 52.26
CA SER A 524 -36.60 -24.31 51.44
C SER A 524 -37.81 -23.43 51.05
N ASN A 525 -38.38 -23.42 49.82
CA ASN A 525 -38.59 -24.53 48.87
C ASN A 525 -39.18 -24.01 47.52
N TYR A 526 -39.29 -24.88 46.50
CA TYR A 526 -40.03 -24.75 45.22
C TYR A 526 -39.59 -23.67 44.19
N GLY A 527 -39.77 -23.88 42.87
CA GLY A 527 -40.34 -25.04 42.17
C GLY A 527 -40.12 -25.02 40.65
N SER A 528 -40.23 -26.18 40.03
CA SER A 528 -39.99 -26.44 38.60
C SER A 528 -41.29 -26.52 37.79
N SER A 529 -41.22 -26.24 36.48
CA SER A 529 -42.03 -26.96 35.49
C SER A 529 -41.47 -26.83 34.05
N SER A 530 -41.53 -27.96 33.35
CA SER A 530 -41.30 -28.12 31.91
C SER A 530 -42.64 -28.13 31.17
N ILE A 531 -42.62 -28.10 29.82
CA ILE A 531 -43.44 -28.96 28.95
C ILE A 531 -42.99 -28.84 27.48
N ALA A 532 -43.18 -29.93 26.74
CA ALA A 532 -42.85 -30.13 25.33
C ALA A 532 -43.94 -31.03 24.71
N SER A 533 -44.14 -31.18 23.40
CA SER A 533 -43.46 -30.71 22.18
C SER A 533 -44.42 -30.92 20.99
N THR A 534 -44.14 -30.41 19.77
CA THR A 534 -44.75 -31.02 18.56
C THR A 534 -43.91 -30.86 17.29
N SER A 535 -43.98 -31.89 16.47
CA SER A 535 -43.30 -32.07 15.19
C SER A 535 -44.28 -31.96 14.02
N SER A 536 -43.80 -31.58 12.84
CA SER A 536 -44.33 -32.15 11.60
C SER A 536 -43.30 -32.06 10.47
N SER A 537 -43.14 -33.18 9.78
CA SER A 537 -42.30 -33.36 8.60
C SER A 537 -43.17 -33.52 7.36
N SER A 538 -42.75 -32.98 6.21
CA SER A 538 -43.19 -33.48 4.90
C SER A 538 -42.11 -33.26 3.85
N SER A 539 -42.06 -34.17 2.88
CA SER A 539 -40.94 -34.35 1.95
C SER A 539 -41.35 -34.07 0.49
N SER A 540 -40.31 -33.96 -0.35
CA SER A 540 -40.29 -34.41 -1.76
C SER A 540 -41.34 -33.88 -2.75
N SER A 541 -40.85 -33.24 -3.82
CA SER A 541 -40.90 -33.88 -5.15
C SER A 541 -40.01 -33.15 -6.16
N SER A 542 -39.42 -33.93 -7.06
CA SER A 542 -38.71 -33.49 -8.26
C SER A 542 -39.61 -33.70 -9.48
N SER A 543 -39.47 -32.88 -10.51
CA SER A 543 -39.87 -33.25 -11.86
C SER A 543 -39.04 -32.49 -12.91
N SER A 544 -38.77 -33.19 -14.01
CA SER A 544 -37.93 -32.75 -15.13
C SER A 544 -38.75 -32.70 -16.42
N GLY A 545 -38.36 -31.79 -17.32
CA GLY A 545 -38.77 -31.74 -18.73
C GLY A 545 -37.84 -30.78 -19.45
N ASN A 546 -37.03 -31.22 -20.42
CA ASN A 546 -37.34 -31.36 -21.85
C ASN A 546 -37.81 -30.04 -22.52
N SER A 547 -37.37 -29.66 -23.72
CA SER A 547 -36.29 -30.14 -24.62
C SER A 547 -36.39 -29.34 -25.94
N ASN A 548 -35.27 -29.07 -26.64
CA ASN A 548 -35.24 -28.68 -28.07
C ASN A 548 -35.94 -27.35 -28.45
N SER A 549 -35.72 -26.69 -29.60
CA SER A 549 -34.70 -26.78 -30.67
C SER A 549 -34.85 -25.56 -31.61
N GLY A 550 -33.78 -25.18 -32.33
CA GLY A 550 -33.85 -24.22 -33.45
C GLY A 550 -33.76 -22.73 -33.03
N ASP A 551 -33.28 -21.81 -33.86
CA ASP A 551 -32.86 -21.98 -35.26
C ASP A 551 -31.60 -21.20 -35.65
N ARG A 552 -30.92 -21.68 -36.70
CA ARG A 552 -29.82 -20.97 -37.35
C ARG A 552 -30.39 -20.01 -38.39
N LEU A 553 -29.83 -18.80 -38.51
CA LEU A 553 -29.76 -18.13 -39.81
C LEU A 553 -28.36 -17.57 -40.08
N HIS A 554 -27.86 -17.90 -41.27
CA HIS A 554 -26.60 -17.43 -41.85
C HIS A 554 -26.86 -16.29 -42.83
N GLN A 555 -26.02 -15.25 -42.80
CA GLN A 555 -25.38 -14.56 -43.95
C GLN A 555 -24.52 -13.42 -43.36
N ARG A 556 -23.19 -13.28 -43.54
CA ARG A 556 -22.22 -13.37 -44.65
C ARG A 556 -22.20 -12.17 -45.62
N HIS A 557 -20.97 -11.81 -46.04
CA HIS A 557 -20.52 -10.77 -46.99
C HIS A 557 -20.49 -9.34 -46.42
N GLU A 558 -19.48 -8.48 -46.65
CA GLU A 558 -18.20 -8.49 -47.42
C GLU A 558 -17.12 -7.71 -46.61
N THR A 559 -15.84 -8.09 -46.48
CA THR A 559 -14.67 -7.95 -47.38
C THR A 559 -14.44 -6.59 -48.06
N ASP A 560 -13.47 -5.83 -47.52
CA ASP A 560 -12.48 -5.00 -48.26
C ASP A 560 -11.22 -4.89 -47.36
N ARG A 561 -10.00 -5.25 -47.76
CA ARG A 561 -9.00 -4.41 -48.48
C ARG A 561 -9.11 -2.92 -48.10
N GLY A 562 -8.12 -2.26 -47.52
CA GLY A 562 -6.72 -2.59 -47.28
C GLY A 562 -5.85 -1.48 -47.87
N GLU A 563 -5.03 -0.80 -47.05
CA GLU A 563 -4.05 0.17 -47.56
C GLU A 563 -2.85 0.30 -46.62
N THR A 564 -1.67 0.35 -47.23
CA THR A 564 -0.36 0.55 -46.61
C THR A 564 -0.06 2.03 -46.50
N TYR A 565 0.61 2.46 -45.42
CA TYR A 565 1.44 3.67 -45.47
C TYR A 565 2.77 3.42 -44.77
N ASP A 566 3.84 3.87 -45.43
CA ASP A 566 5.22 3.77 -44.98
C ASP A 566 5.87 5.17 -45.08
N GLN A 567 6.81 5.44 -44.17
CA GLN A 567 7.78 6.55 -44.16
C GLN A 567 7.32 8.02 -44.31
N LYS A 568 7.55 8.79 -43.24
CA LYS A 568 8.64 9.78 -43.25
C LYS A 568 9.17 10.09 -41.84
#